data_AF-A0A379FX45-F1
#
_entry.id   AF-A0A379FX45-F1
#
_cell.length_a   1.000
_cell.length_b   1.000
_cell.length_c   1.000
_cell.angle_alpha   90.00
_cell.angle_beta   90.00
_cell.angle_gamma   90.00
#
_symmetry.space_group_name_H-M   'P 1'
#
loop_
_entity.id
_entity.type
_entity.pdbx_description
1 polymer ?
#
loop_
_entity_poly.entity_id
_entity_poly.type
_entity_poly.pdbx_seq_one_letter_code
_entity_poly.pdbx_strand_id
1 'polypeptide(L)'
;MGLLSLWLLKKGLSDIQALSQITVKTDVHALNDPIDIDQLPQELKELGESMNTMRQRLKHDFVKLTQFADDLAHELRTPINAIRVQNEITLQRSRSVSEYEGMIVSNIEELDKLSQMIQSTLFIARAENKNITLNRENLSLYTLVNDVYELFLPMQKKNRLNCIASLHP
;
A
#
# COMPACT_ATOMS: atom_id res chain seq x y z
N MET A 1 39.74 -21.80 -36.86
CA MET A 1 38.48 -22.05 -36.14
C MET A 1 38.59 -21.85 -34.61
N GLY A 2 39.63 -22.36 -33.92
CA GLY A 2 39.72 -22.26 -32.46
C GLY A 2 39.90 -20.84 -31.85
N LEU A 3 40.54 -19.90 -32.56
CA LEU A 3 40.70 -18.53 -32.06
C LEU A 3 39.39 -17.72 -32.09
N LEU A 4 38.55 -17.97 -33.09
CA LEU A 4 37.23 -17.32 -33.22
C LEU A 4 36.27 -17.82 -32.15
N SER A 5 36.30 -19.13 -31.81
CA SER A 5 35.46 -19.67 -30.74
C SER A 5 35.88 -19.17 -29.36
N LEU A 6 37.18 -19.07 -29.08
CA LEU A 6 37.70 -18.48 -27.84
C LEU A 6 37.34 -17.01 -27.69
N TRP A 7 37.34 -16.25 -28.79
CA TRP A 7 36.97 -14.84 -28.79
C TRP A 7 35.47 -14.63 -28.56
N LEU A 8 34.61 -15.40 -29.23
CA LEU A 8 33.15 -15.41 -29.02
C LEU A 8 32.78 -15.81 -27.59
N LEU A 9 33.44 -16.84 -27.02
CA LEU A 9 33.25 -17.25 -25.64
C LEU A 9 33.65 -16.17 -24.64
N LYS A 10 34.83 -15.55 -24.82
CA LYS A 10 35.27 -14.45 -23.95
C LYS A 10 34.34 -13.26 -24.01
N LYS A 11 33.82 -12.92 -25.19
CA LYS A 11 32.89 -11.80 -25.36
C LYS A 11 31.54 -12.08 -24.70
N GLY A 12 30.95 -13.26 -24.94
CA GLY A 12 29.70 -13.66 -24.27
C GLY A 12 29.81 -13.71 -22.75
N LEU A 13 30.93 -14.20 -22.21
CA LEU A 13 31.20 -14.17 -20.76
C LEU A 13 31.32 -12.75 -20.20
N SER A 14 31.91 -11.83 -20.96
CA SER A 14 32.00 -10.41 -20.60
C SER A 14 30.63 -9.73 -20.59
N ASP A 15 29.76 -10.04 -21.56
CA ASP A 15 28.42 -9.47 -21.65
C ASP A 15 27.51 -9.97 -20.51
N ILE A 16 27.70 -11.23 -20.10
CA ILE A 16 27.08 -11.79 -18.87
C ILE A 16 27.60 -11.09 -17.62
N GLN A 17 28.91 -10.80 -17.53
CA GLN A 17 29.47 -10.05 -16.41
C GLN A 17 28.94 -8.61 -16.35
N ALA A 18 28.73 -7.96 -17.50
CA ALA A 18 28.12 -6.63 -17.56
C ALA A 18 26.67 -6.64 -17.06
N LEU A 19 25.86 -7.60 -17.51
CA LEU A 19 24.49 -7.81 -16.98
C LEU A 19 24.48 -8.13 -15.48
N SER A 20 25.43 -8.94 -15.01
CA SER A 20 25.61 -9.25 -13.60
C SER A 20 25.93 -7.99 -12.78
N GLN A 21 26.82 -7.11 -13.26
CA GLN A 21 27.14 -5.86 -12.58
C GLN A 21 25.97 -4.88 -12.52
N ILE A 22 25.15 -4.81 -13.58
CA ILE A 22 23.91 -4.03 -13.59
C ILE A 22 22.93 -4.55 -12.52
N THR A 23 22.86 -5.88 -12.36
CA THR A 23 22.02 -6.54 -11.34
C THR A 23 22.52 -6.27 -9.92
N VAL A 24 23.84 -6.32 -9.71
CA VAL A 24 24.47 -6.09 -8.39
C VAL A 24 24.34 -4.63 -7.94
N LYS A 25 24.21 -3.69 -8.87
CA LYS A 25 23.97 -2.26 -8.59
C LYS A 25 22.48 -1.86 -8.54
N THR A 26 21.58 -2.81 -8.30
CA THR A 26 20.14 -2.50 -8.18
C THR A 26 19.87 -1.74 -6.87
N ASP A 27 20.03 -0.42 -6.93
CA ASP A 27 19.49 0.54 -5.98
C ASP A 27 18.16 1.09 -6.54
N VAL A 28 17.33 1.72 -5.69
CA VAL A 28 16.05 2.34 -6.07
C VAL A 28 16.24 3.34 -7.22
N HIS A 29 17.37 4.05 -7.26
CA HIS A 29 17.72 4.96 -8.36
C HIS A 29 18.09 4.21 -9.64
N ALA A 30 18.76 3.08 -9.52
CA ALA A 30 19.15 2.25 -10.66
C ALA A 30 17.95 1.57 -11.34
N LEU A 31 16.79 1.47 -10.68
CA LEU A 31 15.54 1.00 -11.31
C LEU A 31 15.07 1.90 -12.47
N ASN A 32 15.51 3.16 -12.52
CA ASN A 32 15.13 4.11 -13.57
C ASN A 32 15.87 3.91 -14.90
N ASP A 33 17.03 3.26 -14.92
CA ASP A 33 17.90 3.19 -16.10
C ASP A 33 17.78 1.84 -16.82
N PRO A 34 16.89 1.68 -17.81
CA PRO A 34 16.64 0.39 -18.46
C PRO A 34 17.92 -0.19 -19.09
N ILE A 35 18.00 -1.51 -19.16
CA ILE A 35 19.05 -2.19 -19.91
C ILE A 35 18.82 -1.90 -21.41
N ASP A 36 19.83 -1.37 -22.08
CA ASP A 36 19.80 -1.16 -23.53
C ASP A 36 19.92 -2.50 -24.26
N ILE A 37 18.80 -2.97 -24.80
CA ILE A 37 18.69 -4.29 -25.46
C ILE A 37 19.44 -4.31 -26.80
N ASP A 38 19.59 -3.15 -27.46
CA ASP A 38 20.23 -3.08 -28.77
C ASP A 38 21.75 -3.27 -28.69
N GLN A 39 22.33 -3.02 -27.52
CA GLN A 39 23.74 -3.28 -27.23
C GLN A 39 24.03 -4.73 -26.82
N LEU A 40 23.00 -5.55 -26.59
CA LEU A 40 23.16 -6.94 -26.19
C LEU A 40 23.33 -7.89 -27.40
N PRO A 41 24.18 -8.93 -27.28
CA PRO A 41 24.18 -10.06 -28.21
C PRO A 41 22.79 -10.67 -28.36
N GLN A 42 22.49 -11.23 -29.53
CA GLN A 42 21.16 -11.75 -29.85
C GLN A 42 20.70 -12.84 -28.86
N GLU A 43 21.62 -13.63 -28.34
CA GLU A 43 21.37 -14.69 -27.36
C GLU A 43 20.98 -14.14 -25.97
N LEU A 44 21.29 -12.87 -25.67
CA LEU A 44 21.04 -12.24 -24.38
C LEU A 44 19.87 -11.23 -24.41
N LYS A 45 19.32 -10.94 -25.59
CA LYS A 45 18.21 -9.97 -25.74
C LYS A 45 16.98 -10.37 -24.93
N GLU A 46 16.55 -11.62 -25.02
CA GLU A 46 15.39 -12.15 -24.29
C GLU A 46 15.56 -12.07 -22.76
N LEU A 47 16.79 -12.29 -22.28
CA LEU A 47 17.13 -12.11 -20.87
C LEU A 47 17.06 -10.64 -20.46
N GLY A 48 17.62 -9.74 -21.27
CA GLY A 48 17.56 -8.30 -21.05
C GLY A 48 16.11 -7.78 -20.99
N GLU A 49 15.24 -8.23 -21.89
CA GLU A 49 13.81 -7.93 -21.89
C GLU A 49 13.09 -8.43 -20.63
N SER A 50 13.40 -9.65 -20.21
CA SER A 50 12.87 -10.24 -18.97
C SER A 50 13.31 -9.44 -17.74
N MET A 51 14.56 -8.99 -17.69
CA MET A 51 15.09 -8.15 -16.62
C MET A 51 14.45 -6.76 -16.61
N ASN A 52 14.28 -6.12 -17.77
CA ASN A 52 13.57 -4.85 -17.87
C ASN A 52 12.11 -4.98 -17.38
N THR A 53 11.42 -6.06 -17.74
CA THR A 53 10.07 -6.35 -17.25
C THR A 53 10.04 -6.51 -15.73
N MET A 54 10.96 -7.28 -15.15
CA MET A 54 11.09 -7.44 -13.70
C MET A 54 11.35 -6.10 -13.00
N ARG A 55 12.27 -5.29 -13.53
CA ARG A 55 12.62 -3.96 -12.99
C ARG A 55 11.45 -2.98 -13.06
N GLN A 56 10.67 -2.98 -14.15
CA GLN A 56 9.46 -2.18 -14.26
C GLN A 56 8.44 -2.55 -13.19
N ARG A 57 8.22 -3.85 -12.94
CA ARG A 57 7.32 -4.32 -11.88
C ARG A 57 7.80 -3.88 -10.50
N LEU A 58 9.09 -4.07 -10.19
CA LEU A 58 9.68 -3.63 -8.92
C LEU A 58 9.57 -2.10 -8.73
N LYS A 59 9.84 -1.31 -9.78
CA LYS A 59 9.69 0.15 -9.75
C LYS A 59 8.25 0.55 -9.43
N HIS A 60 7.29 -0.06 -10.12
CA HIS A 60 5.87 0.20 -9.92
C HIS A 60 5.44 -0.09 -8.48
N ASP A 61 5.83 -1.24 -7.95
CA ASP A 61 5.50 -1.66 -6.58
C ASP A 61 6.18 -0.75 -5.55
N PHE A 62 7.43 -0.36 -5.78
CA PHE A 62 8.15 0.56 -4.90
C PHE A 62 7.52 1.97 -4.86
N VAL A 63 7.14 2.52 -6.02
CA VAL A 63 6.48 3.84 -6.09
C VAL A 63 5.16 3.80 -5.33
N LYS A 64 4.36 2.75 -5.52
CA LYS A 64 3.10 2.56 -4.78
C LYS A 64 3.32 2.47 -3.27
N LEU A 65 4.29 1.68 -2.83
CA LEU A 65 4.61 1.55 -1.41
C LEU A 65 5.03 2.90 -0.80
N THR A 66 5.83 3.67 -1.52
CA THR A 66 6.31 4.98 -1.05
C THR A 66 5.15 5.97 -0.95
N GLN A 67 4.31 6.07 -1.99
CA GLN A 67 3.11 6.91 -1.97
C GLN A 67 2.17 6.53 -0.84
N PHE A 68 1.92 5.23 -0.65
CA PHE A 68 1.10 4.73 0.45
C PHE A 68 1.68 5.08 1.83
N ALA A 69 2.99 4.98 2.00
CA ALA A 69 3.65 5.37 3.24
C ALA A 69 3.54 6.87 3.52
N ASP A 70 3.68 7.71 2.50
CA ASP A 70 3.50 9.15 2.60
C ASP A 70 2.06 9.51 2.97
N ASP A 71 1.08 8.92 2.28
CA ASP A 71 -0.35 9.11 2.56
C ASP A 71 -0.69 8.72 4.00
N LEU A 72 -0.23 7.55 4.45
CA LEU A 72 -0.42 7.08 5.82
C LEU A 72 0.23 8.04 6.83
N ALA A 73 1.46 8.51 6.57
CA ALA A 73 2.13 9.45 7.46
C ALA A 73 1.37 10.78 7.57
N HIS A 74 0.78 11.25 6.47
CA HIS A 74 -0.07 12.44 6.45
C HIS A 74 -1.37 12.23 7.24
N GLU A 75 -2.05 11.11 7.02
CA GLU A 75 -3.29 10.78 7.72
C GLU A 75 -3.09 10.62 9.23
N LEU A 76 -2.02 9.95 9.67
CA LEU A 76 -1.70 9.76 11.09
C LEU A 76 -1.32 11.07 11.79
N ARG A 77 -0.65 12.01 11.09
CA ARG A 77 -0.19 13.28 11.68
C ARG A 77 -1.35 14.14 12.20
N THR A 78 -2.50 14.09 11.52
CA THR A 78 -3.67 14.91 11.85
C THR A 78 -4.26 14.60 13.24
N PRO A 79 -4.72 13.37 13.54
CA PRO A 79 -5.27 13.01 14.86
C PRO A 79 -4.21 13.11 15.97
N ILE A 80 -2.93 12.80 15.69
CA ILE A 80 -1.83 12.99 16.65
C ILE A 80 -1.71 14.47 17.04
N ASN A 81 -1.71 15.37 16.06
CA ASN A 81 -1.65 16.81 16.33
C ASN A 81 -2.91 17.31 17.04
N ALA A 82 -4.09 16.79 16.71
CA ALA A 82 -5.35 17.13 17.36
C ALA A 82 -5.30 16.81 18.86
N ILE A 83 -4.93 15.57 19.22
CA ILE A 83 -4.77 15.14 20.62
C ILE A 83 -3.75 16.03 21.34
N ARG A 84 -2.61 16.30 20.69
CA ARG A 84 -1.56 17.14 21.29
C ARG A 84 -2.06 18.55 21.59
N VAL A 85 -2.67 19.22 20.62
CA VAL A 85 -3.21 20.58 20.78
C VAL A 85 -4.30 20.60 21.83
N GLN A 86 -5.19 19.60 21.84
CA GLN A 86 -6.25 19.47 22.83
C GLN A 86 -5.70 19.35 24.26
N ASN A 87 -4.63 18.58 24.44
CA ASN A 87 -3.92 18.46 25.71
C ASN A 87 -3.22 19.78 26.10
N GLU A 88 -2.52 20.44 25.18
CA GLU A 88 -1.86 21.73 25.44
C GLU A 88 -2.88 22.80 25.89
N ILE A 89 -4.00 22.91 25.18
CA ILE A 89 -5.12 23.80 25.51
C ILE A 89 -5.75 23.45 26.87
N THR A 90 -5.82 22.16 27.19
CA THR A 90 -6.37 21.67 28.46
C THR A 90 -5.47 22.02 29.65
N LEU A 91 -4.15 22.07 29.46
CA LEU A 91 -3.18 22.42 30.49
C LEU A 91 -3.02 23.93 30.72
N GLN A 92 -3.44 24.78 29.78
CA GLN A 92 -3.27 26.24 29.89
C GLN A 92 -4.03 26.90 31.05
N ARG A 93 -5.11 26.28 31.53
CA ARG A 93 -5.91 26.81 32.66
C ARG A 93 -6.58 25.68 33.42
N SER A 94 -6.83 25.88 34.71
CA SER A 94 -7.68 24.97 35.50
C SER A 94 -9.10 24.92 34.93
N ARG A 95 -9.66 23.71 34.85
CA ARG A 95 -11.01 23.45 34.32
C ARG A 95 -11.85 22.67 35.31
N SER A 96 -13.16 22.60 35.05
CA SER A 96 -14.05 21.71 35.80
C SER A 96 -13.77 20.24 35.49
N VAL A 97 -14.16 19.34 36.40
CA VAL A 97 -14.02 17.88 36.20
C VAL A 97 -14.73 17.44 34.91
N SER A 98 -15.94 17.94 34.66
CA SER A 98 -16.72 17.60 33.46
C SER A 98 -16.01 18.00 32.16
N GLU A 99 -15.30 19.13 32.13
CA GLU A 99 -14.51 19.53 30.96
C GLU A 99 -13.32 18.60 30.73
N TYR A 100 -12.65 18.14 31.80
CA TYR A 100 -11.56 17.16 31.67
C TYR A 100 -12.08 15.82 31.15
N GLU A 101 -13.20 15.34 31.68
CA GLU A 101 -13.85 14.11 31.20
C GLU A 101 -14.21 14.21 29.71
N GLY A 102 -14.79 15.33 29.27
CA GLY A 102 -15.09 15.57 27.86
C GLY A 102 -13.84 15.57 26.96
N MET A 103 -12.72 16.12 27.43
CA MET A 103 -11.45 16.07 26.70
C MET A 103 -10.86 14.67 26.62
N ILE A 104 -10.98 13.88 27.68
CA ILE A 104 -10.55 12.48 27.67
C ILE A 104 -11.39 11.68 26.66
N VAL A 105 -12.71 11.87 26.64
CA VAL A 105 -13.58 11.23 25.65
C VAL A 105 -13.17 11.61 24.21
N SER A 106 -12.95 12.90 23.95
CA SER A 106 -12.49 13.37 22.64
C SER A 106 -11.14 12.75 22.23
N ASN A 107 -10.19 12.64 23.17
CA ASN A 107 -8.90 11.99 22.91
C ASN A 107 -9.06 10.49 22.60
N ILE A 108 -9.96 9.79 23.31
CA ILE A 108 -10.25 8.37 23.05
C ILE A 108 -10.81 8.20 21.63
N GLU A 109 -11.72 9.07 21.19
CA GLU A 109 -12.26 9.02 19.82
C GLU A 109 -11.16 9.20 18.76
N GLU A 110 -10.19 10.09 18.97
CA GLU A 110 -9.05 10.25 18.06
C GLU A 110 -8.10 9.03 18.07
N LEU A 111 -7.90 8.40 19.24
CA LEU A 111 -7.11 7.16 19.37
C LEU A 111 -7.81 5.97 18.71
N ASP A 112 -9.14 5.90 18.75
CA ASP A 112 -9.92 4.86 18.07
C ASP A 112 -9.81 5.03 16.55
N LYS A 113 -9.88 6.27 16.03
CA LYS A 113 -9.63 6.55 14.60
C LYS A 113 -8.23 6.10 14.17
N LEU A 114 -7.21 6.43 14.96
CA LEU A 114 -5.83 5.97 14.73
C LEU A 114 -5.73 4.44 14.70
N SER A 115 -6.38 3.77 15.64
CA SER A 115 -6.42 2.30 15.71
C SER A 115 -7.09 1.69 14.47
N GLN A 116 -8.19 2.29 14.00
CA GLN A 116 -8.88 1.86 12.80
C GLN A 116 -8.01 2.04 11.54
N MET A 117 -7.32 3.18 11.40
CA MET A 117 -6.39 3.42 10.29
C MET A 117 -5.30 2.33 10.24
N ILE A 118 -4.67 2.02 11.38
CA ILE A 118 -3.63 0.98 11.47
C ILE A 118 -4.19 -0.39 11.05
N GLN A 119 -5.41 -0.74 11.50
CA GLN A 119 -6.06 -1.99 11.12
C GLN A 119 -6.34 -2.06 9.61
N SER A 120 -6.83 -0.97 9.02
CA SER A 120 -7.06 -0.86 7.57
C SER A 120 -5.76 -1.01 6.78
N THR A 121 -4.69 -0.35 7.19
CA THR A 121 -3.35 -0.51 6.60
C THR A 121 -2.89 -1.97 6.63
N LEU A 122 -2.98 -2.63 7.78
CA LEU A 122 -2.59 -4.04 7.92
C LEU A 122 -3.47 -4.98 7.09
N PHE A 123 -4.77 -4.67 6.96
CA PHE A 123 -5.68 -5.43 6.12
C PHE A 123 -5.28 -5.34 4.64
N ILE A 124 -5.03 -4.14 4.13
CA ILE A 124 -4.59 -3.92 2.74
C ILE A 124 -3.26 -4.64 2.48
N ALA A 125 -2.27 -4.47 3.36
CA ALA A 125 -0.97 -5.12 3.24
C ALA A 125 -1.07 -6.66 3.21
N ARG A 126 -2.03 -7.25 3.93
CA ARG A 126 -2.30 -8.70 3.88
C ARG A 126 -3.03 -9.12 2.61
N ALA A 127 -3.94 -8.29 2.11
CA ALA A 127 -4.70 -8.55 0.89
C ALA A 127 -3.82 -8.56 -0.36
N GLU A 128 -2.84 -7.65 -0.45
CA GLU A 128 -1.91 -7.60 -1.58
C GLU A 128 -0.96 -8.80 -1.63
N ASN A 129 -0.66 -9.43 -0.48
CA ASN A 129 0.26 -10.56 -0.39
C ASN A 129 -0.29 -11.90 -0.93
N LYS A 130 -1.43 -11.91 -1.64
CA LYS A 130 -2.10 -13.11 -2.21
C LYS A 130 -2.39 -14.27 -1.25
N ASN A 131 -2.06 -14.13 0.05
CA ASN A 131 -2.27 -15.12 1.10
C ASN A 131 -3.64 -15.00 1.78
N ILE A 132 -4.55 -14.20 1.25
CA ILE A 132 -5.96 -14.32 1.62
C ILE A 132 -6.52 -15.53 0.86
N THR A 133 -6.60 -16.66 1.55
CA THR A 133 -7.47 -17.77 1.13
C THR A 133 -8.90 -17.26 1.04
N LEU A 134 -9.34 -16.94 -0.17
CA LEU A 134 -10.72 -16.57 -0.44
C LEU A 134 -11.60 -17.81 -0.26
N ASN A 135 -12.36 -17.85 0.83
CA ASN A 135 -13.41 -18.84 0.99
C ASN A 135 -14.56 -18.46 0.05
N ARG A 136 -14.66 -19.17 -1.09
CA ARG A 136 -15.69 -18.91 -2.08
C ARG A 136 -16.91 -19.75 -1.74
N GLU A 137 -17.97 -19.10 -1.29
CA GLU A 137 -19.27 -19.71 -1.05
C GLU A 137 -20.35 -19.04 -1.90
N ASN A 138 -21.44 -19.77 -2.16
CA ASN A 138 -22.58 -19.25 -2.88
C ASN A 138 -23.40 -18.38 -1.91
N LEU A 139 -23.49 -17.10 -2.19
CA LEU A 139 -24.03 -16.11 -1.24
C LEU A 139 -25.21 -15.37 -1.86
N SER A 140 -26.30 -15.26 -1.11
CA SER A 140 -27.48 -14.49 -1.51
C SER A 140 -27.16 -13.00 -1.39
N LEU A 141 -27.06 -12.31 -2.53
CA LEU A 141 -26.88 -10.85 -2.58
C LEU A 141 -28.02 -10.13 -1.85
N TYR A 142 -29.25 -10.66 -1.92
CA TYR A 142 -30.40 -10.11 -1.21
C TYR A 142 -30.18 -10.14 0.31
N THR A 143 -29.71 -11.27 0.83
CA THR A 143 -29.45 -11.44 2.27
C THR A 143 -28.31 -10.54 2.72
N LEU A 144 -27.20 -10.52 2.00
CA LEU A 144 -26.05 -9.68 2.33
C LEU A 144 -26.41 -8.19 2.38
N VAL A 145 -27.13 -7.70 1.36
CA VAL A 145 -27.53 -6.29 1.30
C VAL A 145 -28.50 -5.95 2.42
N ASN A 146 -29.38 -6.88 2.81
CA ASN A 146 -30.29 -6.67 3.92
C ASN A 146 -29.56 -6.65 5.28
N ASP A 147 -28.60 -7.54 5.49
CA ASP A 147 -27.76 -7.56 6.70
C ASP A 147 -26.96 -6.26 6.85
N VAL A 148 -26.37 -5.78 5.75
CA VAL A 148 -25.68 -4.49 5.71
C VAL A 148 -26.66 -3.34 5.98
N TYR A 149 -27.85 -3.38 5.37
CA TYR A 149 -28.88 -2.35 5.60
C TYR A 149 -29.30 -2.28 7.07
N GLU A 150 -29.50 -3.43 7.74
CA GLU A 150 -29.81 -3.49 9.16
C GLU A 150 -28.71 -2.89 10.04
N LEU A 151 -27.44 -3.09 9.69
CA LEU A 151 -26.29 -2.50 10.39
C LEU A 151 -26.33 -0.96 10.41
N PHE A 152 -26.91 -0.33 9.37
CA PHE A 152 -27.00 1.12 9.24
C PHE A 152 -28.28 1.75 9.84
N LEU A 153 -29.29 0.95 10.20
CA LEU A 153 -30.53 1.44 10.85
C LEU A 153 -30.29 2.28 12.12
N PRO A 154 -29.33 1.95 13.02
CA PRO A 154 -29.04 2.76 14.20
C PRO A 154 -28.53 4.17 13.83
N MET A 155 -27.73 4.28 12.76
CA MET A 155 -27.20 5.55 12.27
C MET A 155 -28.29 6.40 11.60
N GLN A 156 -29.27 5.75 10.95
CA GLN A 156 -30.43 6.40 10.36
C GLN A 156 -31.22 7.21 11.41
N LYS A 157 -31.46 6.60 12.58
CA LYS A 157 -32.14 7.25 13.71
C LYS A 157 -31.33 8.40 14.30
N LYS A 158 -30.00 8.28 14.37
CA LYS A 158 -29.11 9.29 14.96
C LYS A 158 -28.93 10.52 14.06
N ASN A 159 -28.81 10.32 12.74
CA ASN A 159 -28.45 11.39 11.79
C ASN A 159 -29.61 11.86 10.89
N ARG A 160 -30.85 11.38 11.09
CA ARG A 160 -32.02 11.69 10.24
C ARG A 160 -31.77 11.47 8.75
N LEU A 161 -30.95 10.47 8.42
CA LEU A 161 -30.71 10.07 7.03
C LEU A 161 -31.89 9.19 6.56
N ASN A 162 -32.21 9.19 5.27
CA ASN A 162 -33.19 8.27 4.70
C ASN A 162 -32.47 7.24 3.85
N CYS A 163 -32.23 6.05 4.39
CA CYS A 163 -31.61 4.95 3.66
C CYS A 163 -32.70 4.20 2.89
N ILE A 164 -32.62 4.20 1.56
CA ILE A 164 -33.54 3.46 0.69
C ILE A 164 -32.75 2.29 0.10
N ALA A 165 -33.10 1.06 0.48
CA ALA A 165 -32.57 -0.14 -0.15
C ALA A 165 -33.55 -0.61 -1.23
N SER A 166 -33.31 -0.23 -2.48
CA SER A 166 -34.03 -0.75 -3.65
C SER A 166 -33.20 -1.82 -4.34
N LEU A 167 -33.45 -3.08 -4.02
CA LEU A 167 -32.89 -4.23 -4.74
C LEU A 167 -33.82 -4.54 -5.92
N HIS A 168 -33.43 -4.16 -7.13
CA HIS A 168 -34.10 -4.65 -8.33
C HIS A 168 -33.60 -6.06 -8.67
N PRO A 169 -34.50 -6.98 -9.06
CA PRO A 169 -34.16 -8.34 -9.45
C PRO A 169 -33.29 -8.40 -10.71
#